data_AF-A0A7C7QWK0-F1
#
_entry.id   AF-A0A7C7QWK0-F1
#
_cell.length_a   1.000
_cell.length_b   1.000
_cell.length_c   1.000
_cell.angle_alpha   90.00
_cell.angle_beta   90.00
_cell.angle_gamma   90.00
#
_symmetry.space_group_name_H-M   'P 1'
#
loop_
_entity.id
_entity.type
_entity.pdbx_description
1 polymer ?
#
loop_
_entity_poly.entity_id
_entity_poly.type
_entity_poly.pdbx_seq_one_letter_code
_entity_poly.pdbx_strand_id
1 'polypeptide(L)' 'SFISHDWHDLTAPRVTELKARGVPILCWTVKSAEEEVQARQIADNITFEGYIPKECP' A
#
# COMPACT_ATOMS: atom_id res chain seq x y z
N SER A 1 5.01 15.12 -3.43
CA SER A 1 4.34 14.84 -2.15
C SER A 1 3.67 13.48 -2.21
N PHE A 2 3.57 12.75 -1.10
CA PHE A 2 2.92 11.42 -1.01
C PHE A 2 2.11 11.34 0.29
N ILE A 3 1.27 10.30 0.44
CA ILE A 3 0.69 9.92 1.73
C ILE A 3 1.19 8.55 2.15
N SER A 4 1.31 8.33 3.46
CA SER A 4 1.58 7.02 4.06
C SER A 4 0.42 6.67 4.98
N HIS A 5 -0.29 5.58 4.70
CA HIS A 5 -1.57 5.25 5.32
C HIS A 5 -1.65 3.79 5.79
N ASP A 6 -2.54 3.48 6.72
CA ASP A 6 -2.81 2.09 7.13
C ASP A 6 -3.33 1.29 5.92
N TRP A 7 -2.74 0.12 5.68
CA TRP A 7 -3.08 -0.72 4.54
C TRP A 7 -4.54 -1.19 4.56
N HIS A 8 -5.14 -1.33 5.74
CA HIS A 8 -6.54 -1.75 5.87
C HIS A 8 -7.53 -0.68 5.38
N ASP A 9 -7.10 0.58 5.26
CA ASP A 9 -7.95 1.72 4.94
C ASP A 9 -7.56 2.37 3.59
N LEU A 10 -6.88 1.62 2.72
CA LEU A 10 -6.49 2.11 1.38
C LEU A 10 -7.68 2.37 0.46
N THR A 11 -8.85 1.78 0.74
CA THR A 11 -10.08 2.00 -0.01
C THR A 11 -10.86 3.23 0.47
N ALA A 12 -10.37 3.95 1.49
CA ALA A 12 -11.00 5.18 1.94
C ALA A 12 -11.18 6.17 0.78
N PRO A 13 -12.34 6.87 0.70
CA PRO A 13 -12.63 7.79 -0.40
C PRO A 13 -11.50 8.79 -0.65
N ARG A 14 -10.91 9.33 0.41
CA ARG A 14 -9.83 10.31 0.30
C ARG A 14 -8.54 9.72 -0.29
N VAL A 15 -8.19 8.49 0.07
CA VAL A 15 -7.01 7.82 -0.49
C VAL A 15 -7.21 7.59 -1.99
N THR A 16 -8.40 7.15 -2.38
CA THR A 16 -8.77 6.92 -3.79
C THR A 16 -8.75 8.21 -4.61
N GLU A 17 -9.31 9.31 -4.08
CA GLU A 17 -9.24 10.64 -4.72
C GLU A 17 -7.80 11.10 -4.94
N LEU A 18 -6.93 10.89 -3.95
CA LEU A 18 -5.52 11.29 -4.04
C LEU A 18 -4.78 10.43 -5.07
N LYS A 19 -5.03 9.13 -5.09
CA LYS A 19 -4.49 8.21 -6.11
C LYS A 19 -4.91 8.64 -7.52
N ALA A 20 -6.20 8.95 -7.71
CA ALA A 20 -6.73 9.43 -9.00
C ALA A 20 -6.10 10.74 -9.47
N ARG A 21 -5.59 11.56 -8.53
CA ARG A 21 -4.84 12.80 -8.81
C ARG A 21 -3.34 12.57 -9.03
N GLY A 22 -2.88 11.33 -9.02
CA GLY A 22 -1.46 10.97 -9.21
C GLY A 22 -0.60 11.19 -7.96
N VAL A 23 -1.19 11.33 -6.77
CA VAL A 23 -0.42 11.37 -5.52
C VAL A 23 0.01 9.94 -5.18
N PRO A 24 1.31 9.66 -4.97
CA PRO A 24 1.78 8.34 -4.56
C PRO A 24 1.20 7.93 -3.21
N ILE A 25 0.73 6.69 -3.13
CA ILE A 25 0.16 6.09 -1.93
C ILE A 25 1.14 5.06 -1.38
N LEU A 26 1.68 5.33 -0.20
CA LEU A 26 2.47 4.38 0.56
C LEU A 26 1.59 3.75 1.64
N CYS A 27 1.91 2.52 2.03
CA CYS A 27 1.23 1.90 3.15
C CYS A 27 2.16 1.16 4.11
N TRP A 28 1.59 0.87 5.28
CA TRP A 28 2.16 0.09 6.37
C TRP A 28 0.98 -0.55 7.13
N THR A 29 1.18 -1.57 7.96
CA THR A 29 2.33 -2.46 8.04
C THR A 29 1.90 -3.81 7.50
N VAL A 30 2.55 -4.28 6.43
CA VAL A 30 2.24 -5.58 5.79
C VAL A 30 3.15 -6.67 6.32
N LYS A 31 2.58 -7.81 6.70
CA LYS A 31 3.27 -8.91 7.40
C LYS A 31 3.09 -10.28 6.74
N SER A 32 2.38 -10.36 5.62
CA SER A 32 2.21 -11.59 4.86
C SER A 32 2.10 -11.36 3.35
N ALA A 33 2.24 -12.44 2.58
CA ALA A 33 2.08 -12.40 1.13
C ALA A 33 0.64 -12.07 0.72
N GLU A 34 -0.35 -12.57 1.48
CA GLU A 34 -1.76 -12.28 1.21
C GLU A 34 -2.08 -10.80 1.41
N GLU A 35 -1.59 -10.20 2.50
CA GLU A 35 -1.72 -8.77 2.77
C GLU A 35 -1.00 -7.94 1.69
N GLU A 36 0.19 -8.36 1.27
CA GLU A 36 0.92 -7.70 0.17
C GLU A 36 0.09 -7.67 -1.12
N VAL A 37 -0.50 -8.80 -1.51
CA VAL A 37 -1.32 -8.87 -2.74
C VAL A 37 -2.50 -7.88 -2.66
N GLN A 38 -3.12 -7.73 -1.50
CA GLN A 38 -4.20 -6.74 -1.33
C GLN A 38 -3.66 -5.32 -1.38
N ALA A 39 -2.61 -5.02 -0.62
CA ALA A 39 -2.02 -3.68 -0.55
C ALA A 39 -1.50 -3.21 -1.92
N ARG A 40 -0.90 -4.10 -2.72
CA ARG A 40 -0.37 -3.81 -4.07
C ARG A 40 -1.44 -3.38 -5.08
N GLN A 41 -2.72 -3.60 -4.80
CA GLN A 41 -3.80 -3.10 -5.68
C GLN A 41 -3.87 -1.57 -5.69
N ILE A 42 -3.44 -0.92 -4.60
CA ILE A 42 -3.58 0.54 -4.41
C ILE A 42 -2.22 1.20 -4.10
N ALA A 43 -1.41 0.59 -3.24
CA ALA A 43 -0.16 1.16 -2.76
C ALA A 43 0.96 1.06 -3.81
N ASP A 44 1.65 2.18 -4.02
CA ASP A 44 2.85 2.28 -4.86
C ASP A 44 4.08 1.73 -4.14
N ASN A 45 4.13 1.85 -2.81
CA ASN A 45 5.20 1.29 -1.99
C ASN A 45 4.67 0.84 -0.61
N ILE A 46 5.29 -0.22 -0.08
CA ILE A 46 4.80 -0.94 1.09
C ILE A 46 5.92 -1.06 2.11
N THR A 47 5.61 -0.79 3.38
CA THR A 47 6.49 -1.08 4.50
C THR A 47 6.13 -2.44 5.07
N PHE A 48 7.10 -3.35 5.08
CA PHE A 48 6.95 -4.71 5.58
C PHE A 48 7.51 -4.85 7.00
N GLU A 49 6.89 -5.70 7.82
CA GLU A 49 7.38 -6.06 9.16
C GLU A 49 7.32 -7.56 9.35
N GLY A 50 8.46 -8.18 9.66
CA GLY A 50 8.55 -9.63 9.87
C GLY A 50 8.30 -10.47 8.62
N TYR A 51 8.12 -9.84 7.46
CA TYR A 51 7.88 -10.48 6.17
C TYR A 51 8.90 -10.00 5.13
N ILE A 52 9.52 -10.95 4.46
CA ILE A 52 10.43 -10.69 3.34
C ILE A 52 9.62 -10.90 2.05
N PRO A 53 9.30 -9.83 1.32
CA PRO A 53 8.59 -9.95 0.05
C PRO A 53 9.46 -10.74 -0.93
N LYS A 54 8.82 -11.62 -1.70
CA LYS A 54 9.52 -12.28 -2.80
C LYS A 54 9.80 -11.24 -3.87
N GLU A 55 10.99 -11.27 -4.47
CA GLU A 55 11.28 -10.43 -5.64
C GLU A 55 10.20 -10.68 -6.70
N CYS A 56 9.54 -9.61 -7.13
CA CYS A 56 8.70 -9.66 -8.32
C CYS A 56 9.67 -9.75 -9.52
N PRO A 57 9.60 -10.80 -10.36
CA PRO A 57 10.45 -10.90 -11.55
C PRO A 57 10.22 -9.74 -12.54
#